data_AF-A0A8D6XTT3-F1
#
_entry.id   AF-A0A8D6XTT3-F1
#
_cell.length_a   1.000
_cell.length_b   1.000
_cell.length_c   1.000
_cell.angle_alpha   90.00
_cell.angle_beta   90.00
_cell.angle_gamma   90.00
#
_symmetry.space_group_name_H-M   'P 1'
#
loop_
_entity.id
_entity.type
_entity.pdbx_description
1 polymer ?
#
loop_
_entity_poly.entity_id
_entity_poly.type
_entity_poly.pdbx_seq_one_letter_code
_entity_poly.pdbx_strand_id
1 'polypeptide(L)'
;MFYRQYYVSPIGRLSLVASEQAPYGMWLERQNHFQADFKEEELVDISNPILEVTKKWLQAYFKGENPSLDDLPLAERGTAFQQRVWLALS
;
A
#
# COMPACT_ATOMS: atom_id res chain seq x y z
N MET A 1 -10.40 5.66 -9.77
CA MET A 1 -9.23 6.56 -9.68
C MET A 1 -8.25 5.96 -8.70
N PHE A 2 -6.96 6.01 -9.00
CA PHE A 2 -5.90 5.60 -8.09
C PHE A 2 -5.03 6.79 -7.73
N TYR A 3 -4.74 6.93 -6.44
CA TYR A 3 -3.95 7.99 -5.86
C TYR A 3 -2.58 7.43 -5.49
N ARG A 4 -1.53 8.22 -5.71
CA ARG A 4 -0.15 7.85 -5.40
C ARG A 4 0.49 8.85 -4.47
N GLN A 5 1.25 8.33 -3.51
CA GLN A 5 2.15 9.12 -2.68
C GLN A 5 3.44 8.35 -2.44
N TYR A 6 4.56 9.06 -2.36
CA TYR A 6 5.85 8.47 -2.00
C TYR A 6 6.11 8.58 -0.50
N TYR A 7 6.64 7.50 0.07
CA TYR A 7 7.06 7.41 1.47
C TYR A 7 8.53 7.02 1.55
N VAL A 8 9.35 7.83 2.22
CA VAL A 8 10.77 7.51 2.46
C VAL A 8 10.87 6.62 3.69
N SER A 9 11.26 5.37 3.49
CA SER A 9 11.44 4.39 4.55
C SER A 9 12.92 4.04 4.78
N PRO A 10 13.26 3.36 5.90
CA PRO A 10 14.62 2.88 6.14
C PRO A 10 15.17 1.95 5.05
N ILE A 11 14.32 1.29 4.27
CA ILE A 11 14.71 0.38 3.19
C ILE A 11 14.67 1.03 1.79
N GLY A 12 14.35 2.32 1.72
CA GLY A 12 14.28 3.09 0.48
C GLY A 12 12.93 3.79 0.28
N ARG A 13 12.77 4.44 -0.88
CA ARG A 13 11.55 5.16 -1.23
C ARG A 13 10.48 4.17 -1.71
N LEU A 14 9.35 4.16 -1.03
CA LEU A 14 8.18 3.37 -1.35
C LEU A 14 7.18 4.22 -2.12
N SER A 15 6.58 3.65 -3.15
CA SER A 15 5.42 4.21 -3.84
C SER A 15 4.17 3.54 -3.28
N LEU A 16 3.29 4.33 -2.66
CA LEU A 16 2.03 3.90 -2.08
C LEU A 16 0.92 4.23 -3.06
N VAL A 17 0.09 3.24 -3.42
CA VAL A 17 -1.06 3.44 -4.29
C VAL A 17 -2.32 3.00 -3.56
N ALA A 18 -3.36 3.83 -3.59
CA ALA A 18 -4.66 3.53 -3.01
C ALA A 18 -5.81 3.97 -3.91
N SER A 19 -6.96 3.30 -3.77
CA SER A 19 -8.23 3.85 -4.23
C SER A 19 -8.82 4.77 -3.16
N GLU A 20 -10.05 5.24 -3.35
CA GLU A 20 -10.79 5.97 -2.30
C GLU A 20 -11.20 5.09 -1.12
N GLN A 21 -11.19 3.77 -1.27
CA GLN A 21 -11.69 2.82 -0.28
C GLN A 21 -10.58 2.09 0.46
N ALA A 22 -9.48 1.77 -0.22
CA ALA A 22 -8.48 0.87 0.33
C ALA A 22 -7.09 1.08 -0.29
N PRO A 23 -6.00 0.73 0.44
CA PRO A 23 -4.69 0.58 -0.14
C PRO A 23 -4.76 -0.48 -1.24
N TYR A 24 -4.15 -0.20 -2.39
CA TYR A 24 -4.08 -1.14 -3.50
C TYR A 24 -2.75 -1.86 -3.53
N GLY A 25 -1.66 -1.13 -3.29
CA GLY A 25 -0.34 -1.74 -3.20
C GLY A 25 0.76 -0.76 -2.82
N MET A 26 1.93 -1.35 -2.60
CA MET A 26 3.16 -0.64 -2.27
C MET A 26 4.33 -1.26 -3.03
N TRP A 27 5.18 -0.42 -3.62
CA TRP A 27 6.35 -0.85 -4.38
C TRP A 27 7.59 -0.14 -3.87
N LEU A 28 8.70 -0.86 -3.74
CA LEU A 28 10.00 -0.24 -3.51
C LEU A 28 10.53 0.27 -4.85
N GLU A 29 11.02 1.51 -4.86
CA GLU A 29 11.61 2.05 -6.08
C GLU A 29 12.78 1.21 -6.59
N ARG A 30 12.89 1.15 -7.92
CA ARG A 30 13.96 0.44 -8.66
C ARG A 30 13.87 -1.10 -8.61
N GLN A 31 12.78 -1.68 -8.15
CA GLN A 31 12.53 -3.12 -8.33
C GLN A 31 12.19 -3.46 -9.80
N ASN A 32 12.46 -4.70 -10.24
CA ASN A 32 12.33 -5.14 -11.63
C ASN A 32 10.89 -5.09 -12.23
N HIS A 33 9.87 -4.79 -11.41
CA HIS A 33 8.48 -4.59 -11.85
C HIS A 33 7.83 -3.48 -11.00
N PHE A 34 8.43 -2.29 -11.03
CA PHE A 34 7.91 -1.14 -10.30
C PHE A 34 6.59 -0.67 -10.92
N GLN A 35 5.49 -0.79 -10.16
CA GLN A 35 4.13 -0.36 -10.55
C GLN A 35 3.66 -0.90 -11.92
N ALA A 36 4.07 -2.11 -12.30
CA ALA A 36 3.84 -2.65 -13.64
C ALA A 36 2.34 -2.80 -14.02
N ASP A 37 1.45 -2.82 -13.03
CA ASP A 37 0.00 -2.90 -13.23
C ASP A 37 -0.65 -1.55 -13.60
N PHE A 38 0.10 -0.45 -13.54
CA PHE A 38 -0.40 0.89 -13.80
C PHE A 38 0.33 1.56 -14.95
N LYS A 39 -0.41 2.32 -15.75
CA LYS A 39 0.16 3.39 -16.57
C LYS A 39 0.29 4.65 -15.72
N GLU A 40 1.31 5.46 -15.97
CA GLU A 40 1.56 6.69 -15.22
C GLU A 40 0.34 7.64 -15.22
N GLU A 41 -0.39 7.70 -16.33
CA GLU A 41 -1.60 8.51 -16.52
C GLU A 41 -2.80 8.05 -15.66
N GLU A 42 -2.78 6.81 -15.17
CA GLU A 42 -3.85 6.24 -14.31
C GLU A 42 -3.65 6.60 -12.83
N LEU A 43 -2.49 7.16 -12.49
CA LEU A 43 -2.09 7.51 -11.14
C LEU A 43 -2.15 9.03 -10.94
N VAL A 44 -2.83 9.44 -9.88
CA VAL A 44 -2.91 10.84 -9.47
C VAL A 44 -1.96 11.07 -8.31
N ASP A 45 -0.95 11.93 -8.50
CA ASP A 45 0.04 12.32 -7.47
C ASP A 45 -0.54 13.29 -6.43
N ILE A 46 -1.62 12.86 -5.80
CA ILE A 46 -2.34 13.60 -4.75
C ILE A 46 -2.58 12.62 -3.61
N SER A 47 -2.35 13.08 -2.38
CA SER A 47 -2.67 12.28 -1.20
C SER A 47 -4.18 12.17 -0.99
N ASN A 48 -4.62 11.06 -0.41
CA ASN A 48 -5.99 10.85 0.02
C ASN A 48 -6.03 10.30 1.46
N PRO A 49 -7.20 10.27 2.12
CA PRO A 49 -7.31 9.79 3.49
C PRO A 49 -6.74 8.38 3.70
N ILE A 50 -6.89 7.50 2.70
CA ILE A 50 -6.38 6.12 2.75
C ILE A 50 -4.85 6.09 2.76
N LEU A 51 -4.20 6.89 1.91
CA LEU A 51 -2.74 7.01 1.86
C LEU A 51 -2.18 7.61 3.15
N GLU A 52 -2.86 8.58 3.75
CA GLU A 52 -2.43 9.15 5.03
C GLU A 52 -2.52 8.15 6.18
N VAL A 53 -3.57 7.34 6.24
CA VAL A 53 -3.68 6.24 7.23
C VAL A 53 -2.60 5.19 6.97
N THR A 54 -2.40 4.79 5.71
CA THR A 54 -1.35 3.83 5.30
C THR A 54 0.04 4.31 5.70
N LYS A 55 0.32 5.60 5.50
CA LYS A 55 1.60 6.22 5.85
C LYS A 55 1.82 6.23 7.37
N LYS A 56 0.80 6.56 8.16
CA LYS A 56 0.88 6.51 9.62
C LYS A 56 1.13 5.09 10.12
N TRP A 57 0.45 4.12 9.54
CA TRP A 57 0.67 2.71 9.83
C TRP A 57 2.12 2.30 9.54
N LEU A 58 2.65 2.65 8.35
CA LEU A 58 4.04 2.37 7.99
C LEU A 58 5.04 3.06 8.92
N GLN A 59 4.76 4.28 9.37
CA GLN A 59 5.59 4.96 10.36
C GLN A 59 5.67 4.19 11.68
N ALA A 60 4.55 3.69 12.20
CA ALA A 60 4.52 2.86 13.41
C ALA A 60 5.25 1.52 13.18
N TYR A 61 5.01 0.87 12.03
CA TYR A 61 5.71 -0.36 11.64
C TYR A 61 7.23 -0.20 11.63
N PHE A 62 7.75 0.82 10.94
CA PHE A 62 9.21 1.04 10.85
C PHE A 62 9.84 1.53 12.17
N LYS A 63 9.04 2.00 13.13
CA LYS A 63 9.48 2.26 14.51
C LYS A 63 9.48 1.02 15.41
N GLY A 64 8.94 -0.11 14.93
CA GLY A 64 8.81 -1.34 15.71
C GLY A 64 7.62 -1.34 16.67
N GLU A 65 6.63 -0.47 16.47
CA GLU A 65 5.46 -0.33 17.34
C GLU A 65 4.38 -1.42 17.12
N ASN A 66 4.57 -2.31 16.13
CA ASN A 66 3.67 -3.42 15.79
C ASN A 66 2.18 -3.02 15.66
N PRO A 67 1.83 -2.11 14.73
CA PRO A 67 0.44 -1.67 14.51
C PRO A 67 -0.47 -2.81 14.00
N SER A 68 -1.78 -2.75 14.30
CA SER A 68 -2.73 -3.78 13.84
C SER A 68 -3.07 -3.60 12.37
N LEU A 69 -3.32 -4.69 11.64
CA LEU A 69 -3.85 -4.62 10.28
C LEU A 69 -5.30 -4.08 10.24
N ASP A 70 -6.03 -4.16 11.36
CA ASP A 70 -7.38 -3.59 11.49
C ASP A 70 -7.39 -2.05 11.37
N ASP A 71 -6.24 -1.41 11.57
CA ASP A 71 -6.07 0.04 11.40
C ASP A 71 -6.03 0.46 9.91
N LEU A 72 -5.93 -0.51 8.99
CA LEU A 72 -5.95 -0.29 7.56
C LEU A 72 -7.28 -0.75 6.94
N PRO A 73 -7.92 0.06 6.09
CA PRO A 73 -9.10 -0.37 5.35
C PRO A 73 -8.69 -1.29 4.19
N LEU A 74 -8.32 -2.54 4.49
CA LEU A 74 -7.94 -3.52 3.48
C LEU A 74 -9.17 -4.01 2.72
N ALA A 75 -9.08 -4.01 1.39
CA ALA A 75 -10.12 -4.57 0.51
C ALA A 75 -9.51 -5.70 -0.31
N GLU A 76 -9.33 -6.86 0.32
CA GLU A 76 -8.76 -8.04 -0.31
C GLU A 76 -9.56 -8.47 -1.55
N ARG A 77 -8.95 -8.30 -2.73
CA ARG A 77 -9.50 -8.75 -4.01
C ARG A 77 -8.56 -9.77 -4.61
N GLY A 78 -8.86 -11.04 -4.39
CA GLY A 78 -8.10 -12.15 -4.90
C GLY A 78 -8.99 -13.34 -5.19
N THR A 79 -8.41 -14.35 -5.84
CA THR A 79 -9.00 -15.68 -5.96
C THR A 79 -9.26 -16.27 -4.57
N ALA A 80 -10.16 -17.25 -4.49
CA ALA A 80 -10.41 -18.00 -3.25
C ALA A 80 -9.12 -18.61 -2.66
N PHE A 81 -8.15 -18.97 -3.50
CA PHE A 81 -6.84 -19.43 -3.05
C PHE A 81 -6.02 -18.31 -2.41
N GLN A 82 -5.92 -17.14 -3.07
CA GLN A 82 -5.21 -15.99 -2.54
C GLN A 82 -5.77 -15.53 -1.19
N GLN A 83 -7.10 -15.45 -1.06
CA GLN A 83 -7.75 -15.09 0.20
C GLN A 83 -7.43 -16.08 1.33
N ARG A 84 -7.41 -17.39 1.03
CA ARG A 84 -6.99 -18.40 2.04
C ARG A 84 -5.55 -18.23 2.47
N VAL A 85 -4.66 -17.87 1.54
CA VAL A 85 -3.25 -17.60 1.86
C VAL A 85 -3.13 -16.35 2.71
N TRP A 86 -3.84 -15.27 2.38
CA TRP A 86 -3.81 -14.03 3.17
C TRP A 86 -4.35 -14.24 4.59
N LEU A 87 -5.45 -14.98 4.75
CA LEU A 87 -5.98 -15.35 6.06
C LEU A 87 -4.98 -16.16 6.90
N ALA A 88 -4.08 -16.93 6.29
CA ALA A 88 -3.05 -17.67 7.01
C ALA A 88 -1.81 -16.83 7.35
N LEU A 89 -1.65 -15.66 6.73
CA LEU A 89 -0.55 -14.71 6.97
C LEU A 89 -0.95 -13.56 7.92
N SER A 90 -2.24 -13.45 8.22
CA SER A 90 -2.84 -12.43 9.12
C SER A 90 -2.72 -12.87 10.58
#